data_AF-A0A2R6C3P5-F1
#
_entry.id   AF-A0A2R6C3P5-F1
#
_cell.length_a   1.000
_cell.length_b   1.000
_cell.length_c   1.000
_cell.angle_alpha   90.00
_cell.angle_beta   90.00
_cell.angle_gamma   90.00
#
_symmetry.space_group_name_H-M   'P 1'
#
loop_
_entity.id
_entity.type
_entity.pdbx_description
1 polymer ?
#
loop_
_entity_poly.entity_id
_entity_poly.type
_entity_poly.pdbx_seq_one_letter_code
_entity_poly.pdbx_strand_id
1 'polypeptide(L)'
;SISGYAVRAHTLVGELNLSSIAAYYPNASLYNASRSAASLQLNTMLIVNSTNTTLVYWVQNVIVFLTNNSTLFYADNIWNMSGVGATLTNNSITSNSGGYVTNTSRGPVYGSTSNNYTYMLPLSLELVTSERVVRGLGVQVGMGVRILRNGTTANGVLEWYDNATIRQGLAKNAYFLVSGYELTPPIYTDSAGFFYDAELVFGGEANGAPTNFTHLNATLGLYYQAGSKLSHFPSYYSFGADTAESTYDLHVRYLGGGAAAVSVGQPDYEYLTTPNTTVITTPLNESTTPTTAEPTSSTPITPNTTLSPPSINHTTPEALLLLTVFIIALLTITLTRRRVQNPTQNP
;
A
#
# COMPACT_ATOMS: atom_id res chain seq x y z
N SER A 1 -20.16 13.63 -12.38
CA SER A 1 -18.88 13.84 -13.08
C SER A 1 -17.76 13.39 -12.15
N ILE A 2 -16.81 12.60 -12.65
CA ILE A 2 -15.57 12.32 -11.91
C ILE A 2 -14.68 13.56 -12.08
N SER A 3 -14.27 14.18 -10.98
CA SER A 3 -13.34 15.30 -10.97
C SER A 3 -12.05 14.89 -10.29
N GLY A 4 -10.90 15.25 -10.88
CA GLY A 4 -9.62 15.09 -10.20
C GLY A 4 -9.61 15.82 -8.85
N TYR A 5 -8.84 15.30 -7.92
CA TYR A 5 -8.56 15.94 -6.63
C TYR A 5 -7.09 15.73 -6.29
N ALA A 6 -6.59 16.47 -5.30
CA ALA A 6 -5.29 16.25 -4.71
C ALA A 6 -5.37 16.27 -3.18
N VAL A 7 -4.78 15.29 -2.53
CA VAL A 7 -4.60 15.20 -1.08
C VAL A 7 -3.11 15.13 -0.79
N ARG A 8 -2.65 16.00 0.12
CA ARG A 8 -1.31 15.93 0.70
C ARG A 8 -1.43 15.47 2.14
N ALA A 9 -0.64 14.47 2.52
CA ALA A 9 -0.67 13.92 3.85
C ALA A 9 0.75 13.63 4.36
N HIS A 10 0.93 13.69 5.69
CA HIS A 10 2.19 13.30 6.33
C HIS A 10 2.13 11.89 6.94
N THR A 11 0.92 11.33 7.05
CA THR A 11 0.69 10.00 7.61
C THR A 11 -0.50 9.35 6.92
N LEU A 12 -0.29 8.12 6.46
CA LEU A 12 -1.26 7.25 5.81
C LEU A 12 -1.50 6.06 6.74
N VAL A 13 -2.77 5.62 6.81
CA VAL A 13 -3.18 4.50 7.65
C VAL A 13 -4.01 3.53 6.82
N GLY A 14 -3.55 2.28 6.77
CA GLY A 14 -4.29 1.16 6.23
C GLY A 14 -4.81 0.27 7.36
N GLU A 15 -6.11 0.15 7.51
CA GLU A 15 -6.76 -0.73 8.49
C GLU A 15 -7.07 -2.10 7.88
N LEU A 16 -6.85 -3.15 8.66
CA LEU A 16 -7.25 -4.51 8.35
C LEU A 16 -8.05 -5.08 9.51
N ASN A 17 -9.22 -5.64 9.20
CA ASN A 17 -9.94 -6.57 10.06
C ASN A 17 -10.15 -7.88 9.32
N LEU A 18 -9.55 -8.97 9.82
CA LEU A 18 -9.42 -10.24 9.13
C LEU A 18 -10.03 -11.37 9.98
N SER A 19 -11.03 -12.06 9.43
CA SER A 19 -11.66 -13.22 10.10
C SER A 19 -11.26 -14.56 9.49
N SER A 20 -10.80 -14.58 8.23
CA SER A 20 -10.29 -15.77 7.56
C SER A 20 -9.30 -15.40 6.46
N ILE A 21 -8.22 -16.16 6.32
CA ILE A 21 -7.25 -16.05 5.22
C ILE A 21 -6.64 -17.43 4.93
N ALA A 22 -6.59 -17.83 3.67
CA ALA A 22 -5.86 -18.99 3.18
C ALA A 22 -5.52 -18.82 1.71
N ALA A 23 -4.23 -18.63 1.41
CA ALA A 23 -3.72 -18.43 0.07
C ALA A 23 -3.14 -19.72 -0.51
N TYR A 24 -3.26 -19.90 -1.83
CA TYR A 24 -2.60 -20.98 -2.55
C TYR A 24 -2.27 -20.63 -4.00
N TYR A 25 -1.00 -20.73 -4.36
CA TYR A 25 -0.55 -20.64 -5.74
C TYR A 25 0.48 -21.73 -6.07
N PRO A 26 0.14 -22.73 -6.93
CA PRO A 26 1.00 -23.89 -7.15
C PRO A 26 2.35 -23.54 -7.80
N ASN A 27 2.39 -22.47 -8.59
CA ASN A 27 3.56 -22.02 -9.35
C ASN A 27 4.37 -20.92 -8.65
N ALA A 28 4.14 -20.68 -7.35
CA ALA A 28 4.83 -19.64 -6.59
C ALA A 28 6.37 -19.75 -6.64
N SER A 29 6.91 -20.96 -6.78
CA SER A 29 8.35 -21.19 -6.92
C SER A 29 8.98 -20.55 -8.15
N LEU A 30 8.21 -20.29 -9.22
CA LEU A 30 8.70 -19.53 -10.39
C LEU A 30 9.07 -18.09 -10.04
N TYR A 31 8.51 -17.58 -8.95
CA TYR A 31 8.71 -16.23 -8.44
C TYR A 31 9.53 -16.25 -7.15
N ASN A 32 10.17 -17.36 -6.77
CA ASN A 32 10.84 -17.49 -5.47
C ASN A 32 9.91 -17.13 -4.28
N ALA A 33 8.63 -17.51 -4.39
CA ALA A 33 7.61 -17.30 -3.37
C ALA A 33 7.08 -18.64 -2.83
N SER A 34 6.55 -18.62 -1.62
CA SER A 34 5.82 -19.69 -0.98
C SER A 34 4.45 -19.87 -1.62
N ARG A 35 4.04 -21.12 -1.78
CA ARG A 35 2.73 -21.47 -2.34
C ARG A 35 1.58 -21.00 -1.47
N SER A 36 1.78 -20.82 -0.17
CA SER A 36 0.71 -20.48 0.77
C SER A 36 0.88 -19.08 1.32
N ALA A 37 1.41 -18.18 0.50
CA ALA A 37 1.67 -16.81 0.88
C ALA A 37 0.80 -15.81 0.14
N ALA A 38 0.50 -14.73 0.84
CA ALA A 38 -0.17 -13.54 0.34
C ALA A 38 0.38 -12.32 1.07
N SER A 39 0.22 -11.15 0.47
CA SER A 39 0.57 -9.87 1.10
C SER A 39 -0.64 -8.95 1.19
N LEU A 40 -0.62 -8.05 2.18
CA LEU A 40 -1.41 -6.82 2.20
C LEU A 40 -0.44 -5.65 2.14
N GLN A 41 -0.60 -4.79 1.15
CA GLN A 41 0.36 -3.73 0.84
C GLN A 41 -0.31 -2.36 0.93
N LEU A 42 0.23 -1.48 1.78
CA LEU A 42 -0.06 -0.06 1.79
C LEU A 42 0.97 0.66 0.91
N ASN A 43 0.56 0.98 -0.32
CA ASN A 43 1.38 1.68 -1.31
C ASN A 43 1.07 3.17 -1.31
N THR A 44 2.08 4.01 -1.46
CA THR A 44 1.89 5.46 -1.57
C THR A 44 3.06 6.17 -2.26
N MET A 45 2.79 7.33 -2.86
CA MET A 45 3.80 8.19 -3.48
C MET A 45 4.25 9.30 -2.54
N LEU A 46 5.53 9.29 -2.15
CA LEU A 46 6.20 10.31 -1.36
C LEU A 46 6.86 11.35 -2.28
N ILE A 47 6.54 12.62 -2.04
CA ILE A 47 7.19 13.78 -2.65
C ILE A 47 8.22 14.35 -1.69
N VAL A 48 9.43 14.60 -2.17
CA VAL A 48 10.49 15.31 -1.42
C VAL A 48 10.92 16.53 -2.22
N ASN A 49 10.54 17.72 -1.73
CA ASN A 49 10.95 18.97 -2.35
C ASN A 49 12.26 19.46 -1.74
N SER A 50 13.30 19.50 -2.56
CA SER A 50 14.64 20.00 -2.22
C SER A 50 14.87 21.35 -2.90
N THR A 51 15.95 22.04 -2.54
CA THR A 51 16.24 23.40 -3.05
C THR A 51 16.22 23.51 -4.57
N ASN A 52 16.67 22.48 -5.28
CA ASN A 52 16.85 22.51 -6.74
C ASN A 52 16.13 21.38 -7.47
N THR A 53 15.40 20.52 -6.76
CA THR A 53 14.77 19.33 -7.37
C THR A 53 13.61 18.84 -6.53
N THR A 54 12.63 18.21 -7.19
CA THR A 54 11.58 17.43 -6.57
C THR A 54 11.86 15.97 -6.86
N LEU A 55 11.92 15.17 -5.80
CA LEU A 55 12.12 13.73 -5.89
C LEU A 55 10.80 13.03 -5.57
N VAL A 56 10.59 11.89 -6.22
CA VAL A 56 9.38 11.07 -6.07
C VAL A 56 9.82 9.68 -5.65
N TYR A 57 9.18 9.13 -4.63
CA TYR A 57 9.45 7.79 -4.16
C TYR A 57 8.16 6.99 -4.03
N TRP A 58 8.17 5.76 -4.52
CA TRP A 58 7.08 4.81 -4.25
C TRP A 58 7.43 4.02 -2.99
N VAL A 59 6.56 4.14 -1.99
CA VAL A 59 6.76 3.65 -0.63
C VAL A 59 5.73 2.56 -0.36
N GLN A 60 6.19 1.39 0.05
CA GLN A 60 5.35 0.24 0.36
C GLN A 60 5.56 -0.16 1.81
N ASN A 61 4.47 -0.26 2.58
CA ASN A 61 4.45 -0.86 3.91
C ASN A 61 3.61 -2.14 3.81
N VAL A 62 4.22 -3.29 4.08
CA VAL A 62 3.70 -4.59 3.65
C VAL A 62 3.63 -5.55 4.82
N ILE A 63 2.52 -6.27 4.90
CA ILE A 63 2.41 -7.49 5.72
C ILE A 63 2.41 -8.67 4.78
N VAL A 64 3.29 -9.63 5.02
CA VAL A 64 3.29 -10.92 4.34
C VAL A 64 2.74 -11.97 5.27
N PHE A 65 1.73 -12.71 4.81
CA PHE A 65 1.11 -13.82 5.50
C PHE A 65 1.59 -15.15 4.92
N LEU A 66 2.09 -16.04 5.76
CA LEU A 66 2.26 -17.46 5.49
C LEU A 66 1.05 -18.20 6.08
N THR A 67 0.03 -18.42 5.25
CA THR A 67 -1.30 -18.79 5.72
C THR A 67 -1.39 -20.25 6.18
N ASN A 68 -0.43 -21.10 5.78
CA ASN A 68 -0.40 -22.52 6.17
C ASN A 68 0.10 -22.77 7.60
N ASN A 69 0.76 -21.79 8.23
CA ASN A 69 1.30 -21.93 9.59
C ASN A 69 0.98 -20.72 10.48
N SER A 70 0.02 -19.89 10.08
CA SER A 70 -0.41 -18.69 10.82
C SER A 70 0.76 -17.77 11.23
N THR A 71 1.71 -17.61 10.31
CA THR A 71 2.87 -16.72 10.49
C THR A 71 2.70 -15.49 9.62
N LEU A 72 3.13 -14.34 10.12
CA LEU A 72 3.30 -13.13 9.33
C LEU A 72 4.66 -12.49 9.60
N PHE A 73 5.08 -11.63 8.69
CA PHE A 73 6.19 -10.70 8.90
C PHE A 73 5.90 -9.39 8.17
N TYR A 74 6.61 -8.34 8.55
CA TYR A 74 6.50 -7.02 7.94
C TYR A 74 7.67 -6.79 7.00
N ALA A 75 7.40 -6.11 5.91
CA ALA A 75 8.39 -5.74 4.92
C ALA A 75 8.09 -4.35 4.39
N ASP A 76 9.10 -3.65 3.92
CA ASP A 76 8.91 -2.41 3.19
C ASP A 76 9.83 -2.33 1.98
N ASN A 77 9.38 -1.56 0.99
CA ASN A 77 10.18 -1.18 -0.16
C ASN A 77 10.06 0.33 -0.40
N ILE A 78 11.18 0.95 -0.78
CA ILE A 78 11.21 2.34 -1.25
C ILE A 78 11.94 2.37 -2.60
N TRP A 79 11.20 2.75 -3.64
CA TRP A 79 11.69 2.91 -5.00
C TRP A 79 11.88 4.38 -5.32
N ASN A 80 12.94 4.71 -6.06
CA ASN A 80 13.15 6.08 -6.54
C ASN A 80 12.48 6.26 -7.90
N MET A 81 11.34 6.96 -7.89
CA MET A 81 10.48 7.23 -9.05
C MET A 81 10.72 8.62 -9.66
N SER A 82 11.87 9.24 -9.37
CA SER A 82 12.16 10.62 -9.78
C SER A 82 12.43 10.77 -11.29
N GLY A 83 12.39 9.69 -12.06
CA GLY A 83 12.52 9.69 -13.51
C GLY A 83 13.49 8.63 -14.05
N VAL A 84 13.68 8.62 -15.37
CA VAL A 84 14.60 7.70 -16.06
C VAL A 84 16.02 7.83 -15.50
N GLY A 85 16.62 6.71 -15.11
CA GLY A 85 17.97 6.66 -14.54
C GLY A 85 18.05 7.07 -13.07
N ALA A 86 16.92 7.36 -12.42
CA ALA A 86 16.87 7.51 -10.97
C ALA A 86 17.41 6.23 -10.29
N THR A 87 18.20 6.41 -9.23
CA THR A 87 18.93 5.32 -8.59
C THR A 87 18.88 5.44 -7.08
N LEU A 88 19.15 4.32 -6.41
CA LEU A 88 19.36 4.23 -4.97
C LEU A 88 20.68 3.51 -4.70
N THR A 89 21.31 3.89 -3.59
CA THR A 89 22.50 3.28 -3.02
C THR A 89 22.36 3.22 -1.50
N ASN A 90 23.16 2.39 -0.85
CA ASN A 90 23.24 2.34 0.62
C ASN A 90 23.73 3.66 1.26
N ASN A 91 24.18 4.64 0.47
CA ASN A 91 24.51 5.97 0.93
C ASN A 91 23.37 6.99 0.74
N SER A 92 22.49 6.77 -0.25
CA SER A 92 21.36 7.66 -0.52
C SER A 92 20.14 7.36 0.34
N ILE A 93 20.07 6.16 0.92
CA ILE A 93 19.02 5.77 1.85
C ILE A 93 19.59 4.80 2.88
N THR A 94 19.33 5.05 4.16
CA THR A 94 19.91 4.32 5.29
C THR A 94 18.86 4.03 6.34
N SER A 95 18.96 2.91 7.05
CA SER A 95 18.13 2.63 8.23
C SER A 95 18.95 2.07 9.37
N ASN A 96 18.50 2.36 10.60
CA ASN A 96 19.04 1.75 11.81
C ASN A 96 18.41 0.37 12.10
N SER A 97 17.35 -0.01 11.39
CA SER A 97 16.69 -1.32 11.52
C SER A 97 17.29 -2.40 10.61
N GLY A 98 18.36 -2.07 9.85
CA GLY A 98 19.09 -3.03 9.02
C GLY A 98 18.63 -3.16 7.57
N GLY A 99 17.70 -2.32 7.11
CA GLY A 99 17.32 -2.24 5.70
C GLY A 99 18.47 -1.75 4.81
N TYR A 100 18.47 -2.18 3.56
CA TYR A 100 19.55 -1.92 2.60
C TYR A 100 19.03 -1.85 1.16
N VAL A 101 19.85 -1.28 0.29
CA VAL A 101 19.59 -1.22 -1.14
C VAL A 101 20.09 -2.49 -1.83
N THR A 102 19.23 -3.09 -2.62
CA THR A 102 19.54 -4.23 -3.51
C THR A 102 19.14 -3.91 -4.95
N ASN A 103 19.77 -4.61 -5.90
CA ASN A 103 19.46 -4.45 -7.32
C ASN A 103 18.44 -5.49 -7.75
N THR A 104 17.39 -5.02 -8.44
CA THR A 104 16.40 -5.86 -9.12
C THR A 104 16.53 -5.68 -10.62
N SER A 105 15.76 -6.45 -11.40
CA SER A 105 15.62 -6.24 -12.85
C SER A 105 15.09 -4.84 -13.22
N ARG A 106 14.43 -4.13 -12.29
CA ARG A 106 13.92 -2.77 -12.48
C ARG A 106 14.91 -1.67 -12.13
N GLY A 107 16.01 -2.02 -11.49
CA GLY A 107 16.91 -1.09 -10.85
C GLY A 107 16.97 -1.25 -9.33
N PRO A 108 17.71 -0.35 -8.66
CA PRO A 108 17.95 -0.44 -7.23
C PRO A 108 16.72 -0.05 -6.40
N VAL A 109 16.45 -0.83 -5.36
CA VAL A 109 15.35 -0.63 -4.40
C VAL A 109 15.90 -0.76 -2.99
N TYR A 110 15.41 0.07 -2.08
CA TYR A 110 15.63 -0.12 -0.66
C TYR A 110 14.57 -1.07 -0.10
N GLY A 111 14.98 -2.00 0.77
CA GLY A 111 14.01 -2.77 1.55
C GLY A 111 14.52 -3.20 2.92
N SER A 112 13.55 -3.46 3.80
CA SER A 112 13.76 -4.01 5.13
C SER A 112 12.71 -5.07 5.44
N THR A 113 13.02 -5.97 6.36
CA THR A 113 12.10 -7.02 6.84
C THR A 113 12.19 -7.19 8.35
N SER A 114 11.07 -7.48 8.97
CA SER A 114 11.00 -7.84 10.38
C SER A 114 11.31 -9.33 10.61
N ASN A 115 11.30 -9.72 11.89
CA ASN A 115 11.20 -11.14 12.25
C ASN A 115 9.81 -11.70 11.89
N ASN A 116 9.68 -13.02 11.98
CA ASN A 116 8.39 -13.72 11.90
C ASN A 116 7.63 -13.63 13.22
N TYR A 117 6.31 -13.45 13.11
CA TYR A 117 5.36 -13.41 14.22
C TYR A 117 4.23 -14.39 13.97
N THR A 118 3.69 -14.99 15.02
CA THR A 118 2.47 -15.79 14.93
C THR A 118 1.25 -14.89 15.05
N TYR A 119 0.27 -15.09 14.19
CA TYR A 119 -1.04 -14.44 14.29
C TYR A 119 -2.15 -15.46 14.56
N MET A 120 -3.26 -14.96 15.08
CA MET A 120 -4.49 -15.66 15.40
C MET A 120 -5.66 -14.86 14.88
N LEU A 121 -6.65 -15.54 14.34
CA LEU A 121 -7.89 -14.93 13.87
C LEU A 121 -8.93 -14.88 15.00
N PRO A 122 -9.79 -13.85 15.05
CA PRO A 122 -9.76 -12.66 14.22
C PRO A 122 -8.52 -11.78 14.51
N LEU A 123 -7.93 -11.24 13.45
CA LEU A 123 -6.78 -10.35 13.48
C LEU A 123 -7.25 -8.96 13.05
N SER A 124 -6.96 -7.93 13.84
CA SER A 124 -7.21 -6.55 13.45
C SER A 124 -5.96 -5.72 13.70
N LEU A 125 -5.54 -4.94 12.71
CA LEU A 125 -4.32 -4.16 12.77
C LEU A 125 -4.40 -2.92 11.88
N GLU A 126 -3.42 -2.06 12.04
CA GLU A 126 -3.15 -0.92 11.17
C GLU A 126 -1.73 -1.00 10.65
N LEU A 127 -1.57 -0.74 9.35
CA LEU A 127 -0.32 -0.30 8.74
C LEU A 127 -0.27 1.22 8.78
N VAL A 128 0.81 1.79 9.30
CA VAL A 128 1.00 3.24 9.42
C VAL A 128 2.28 3.63 8.71
N THR A 129 2.16 4.49 7.70
CA THR A 129 3.33 5.04 6.99
C THR A 129 3.38 6.53 7.24
N SER A 130 4.52 7.04 7.71
CA SER A 130 4.68 8.47 8.02
C SER A 130 5.99 9.02 7.48
N GLU A 131 6.05 10.34 7.27
CA GLU A 131 7.29 11.02 6.91
C GLU A 131 7.59 12.16 7.88
N ARG A 132 8.89 12.45 8.06
CA ARG A 132 9.33 13.73 8.59
C ARG A 132 10.63 14.19 7.94
N VAL A 133 10.73 15.49 7.68
CA VAL A 133 12.00 16.12 7.32
C VAL A 133 12.90 16.28 8.54
N VAL A 134 14.12 15.77 8.45
CA VAL A 134 15.20 15.96 9.43
C VAL A 134 16.22 16.93 8.84
N ARG A 135 16.25 18.15 9.38
CA ARG A 135 17.09 19.25 8.86
C ARG A 135 18.57 18.84 8.77
N GLY A 136 19.15 19.05 7.59
CA GLY A 136 20.56 18.75 7.31
C GLY A 136 20.85 17.26 7.06
N LEU A 137 19.86 16.38 7.26
CA LEU A 137 20.01 14.94 7.06
C LEU A 137 19.22 14.44 5.85
N GLY A 138 17.92 14.74 5.78
CA GLY A 138 17.04 14.16 4.78
C GLY A 138 15.59 14.01 5.20
N VAL A 139 14.92 13.02 4.63
CA VAL A 139 13.53 12.66 4.96
C VAL A 139 13.53 11.28 5.59
N GLN A 140 13.01 11.20 6.80
CA GLN A 140 12.77 9.93 7.48
C GLN A 140 11.39 9.42 7.11
N VAL A 141 11.30 8.17 6.69
CA VAL A 141 10.07 7.46 6.34
C VAL A 141 9.91 6.34 7.36
N GLY A 142 8.88 6.44 8.19
CA GLY A 142 8.55 5.43 9.19
C GLY A 142 7.59 4.40 8.63
N MET A 143 7.89 3.13 8.89
CA MET A 143 7.04 1.97 8.59
C MET A 143 6.57 1.33 9.89
N GLY A 144 5.29 1.50 10.16
CA GLY A 144 4.67 1.15 11.44
C GLY A 144 3.56 0.12 11.29
N VAL A 145 3.38 -0.67 12.35
CA VAL A 145 2.25 -1.58 12.53
C VAL A 145 1.67 -1.41 13.92
N ARG A 146 0.33 -1.41 14.03
CA ARG A 146 -0.37 -1.40 15.31
C ARG A 146 -1.35 -2.54 15.35
N ILE A 147 -1.07 -3.53 16.20
CA ILE A 147 -1.96 -4.69 16.40
C ILE A 147 -3.08 -4.30 17.36
N LEU A 148 -4.29 -4.16 16.84
CA LEU A 148 -5.50 -3.85 17.60
C LEU A 148 -6.08 -5.12 18.23
N ARG A 149 -6.01 -6.25 17.52
CA ARG A 149 -6.51 -7.55 17.95
C ARG A 149 -5.71 -8.68 17.33
N ASN A 150 -5.32 -9.67 18.12
CA ASN A 150 -4.71 -10.92 17.68
C ASN A 150 -5.39 -12.07 18.43
N GLY A 151 -6.43 -12.67 17.83
CA GLY A 151 -7.33 -13.61 18.51
C GLY A 151 -8.12 -12.93 19.64
N THR A 152 -7.77 -13.28 20.89
CA THR A 152 -8.37 -12.69 22.10
C THR A 152 -7.51 -11.57 22.71
N THR A 153 -6.30 -11.35 22.21
CA THR A 153 -5.34 -10.37 22.76
C THR A 153 -5.46 -9.04 22.04
N ALA A 154 -5.39 -7.93 22.78
CA ALA A 154 -5.32 -6.57 22.25
C ALA A 154 -4.19 -5.80 22.94
N ASN A 155 -3.36 -5.08 22.17
CA ASN A 155 -2.24 -4.27 22.70
C ASN A 155 -2.35 -2.82 22.24
N GLY A 156 -2.71 -2.58 20.98
CA GLY A 156 -2.95 -1.22 20.44
C GLY A 156 -1.69 -0.34 20.38
N VAL A 157 -0.51 -0.89 20.64
CA VAL A 157 0.77 -0.18 20.56
C VAL A 157 1.22 -0.12 19.11
N LEU A 158 1.63 1.08 18.68
CA LEU A 158 2.26 1.30 17.38
C LEU A 158 3.75 0.97 17.48
N GLU A 159 4.20 0.01 16.69
CA GLU A 159 5.58 -0.42 16.58
C GLU A 159 6.13 0.00 15.21
N TRP A 160 7.24 0.75 15.21
CA TRP A 160 7.97 1.10 13.99
C TRP A 160 9.01 0.02 13.72
N TYR A 161 8.75 -0.86 12.75
CA TYR A 161 9.70 -1.92 12.40
C TYR A 161 10.83 -1.41 11.50
N ASP A 162 10.56 -0.35 10.71
CA ASP A 162 11.59 0.36 9.96
C ASP A 162 11.44 1.88 10.03
N ASN A 163 12.58 2.56 9.94
CA ASN A 163 12.70 4.01 9.90
C ASN A 163 13.80 4.40 8.90
N ALA A 164 13.51 4.22 7.61
CA ALA A 164 14.41 4.55 6.52
C ALA A 164 14.64 6.06 6.43
N THR A 165 15.86 6.48 6.12
CA THR A 165 16.23 7.89 5.94
C THR A 165 16.76 8.10 4.53
N ILE A 166 15.98 8.76 3.68
CA ILE A 166 16.41 9.25 2.37
C ILE A 166 17.36 10.43 2.61
N ARG A 167 18.63 10.27 2.24
CA ARG A 167 19.73 11.20 2.51
C ARG A 167 19.70 12.37 1.53
N GLN A 168 18.75 13.28 1.75
CA GLN A 168 18.60 14.52 0.98
C GLN A 168 18.71 15.72 1.92
N GLY A 169 19.93 16.09 2.34
CA GLY A 169 20.17 17.12 3.36
C GLY A 169 19.62 18.52 3.02
N LEU A 170 19.28 18.77 1.75
CA LEU A 170 18.65 19.99 1.24
C LEU A 170 17.12 19.91 1.13
N ALA A 171 16.49 18.85 1.64
CA ALA A 171 15.04 18.71 1.68
C ALA A 171 14.41 19.86 2.50
N LYS A 172 13.44 20.54 1.88
CA LYS A 172 12.68 21.66 2.47
C LYS A 172 11.37 21.18 3.07
N ASN A 173 10.67 20.30 2.35
CA ASN A 173 9.45 19.64 2.81
C ASN A 173 9.32 18.28 2.13
N ALA A 174 8.48 17.43 2.71
CA ALA A 174 8.01 16.21 2.09
C ALA A 174 6.54 15.98 2.46
N TYR A 175 5.86 15.13 1.70
CA TYR A 175 4.48 14.70 1.92
C TYR A 175 4.14 13.54 0.99
N PHE A 176 3.23 12.68 1.41
CA PHE A 176 2.57 11.72 0.54
C PHE A 176 1.51 12.44 -0.31
N LEU A 177 1.45 12.11 -1.59
CA LEU A 177 0.57 12.75 -2.56
C LEU A 177 -0.37 11.71 -3.19
N VAL A 178 -1.67 11.97 -3.06
CA VAL A 178 -2.71 11.36 -3.89
C VAL A 178 -3.24 12.45 -4.82
N SER A 179 -3.15 12.27 -6.14
CA SER A 179 -3.49 13.27 -7.14
C SER A 179 -4.01 12.61 -8.42
N GLY A 180 -5.20 13.02 -8.86
CA GLY A 180 -5.78 12.59 -10.13
C GLY A 180 -5.39 13.45 -11.34
N TYR A 181 -4.40 14.32 -11.21
CA TYR A 181 -4.06 15.33 -12.24
C TYR A 181 -2.87 14.96 -13.13
N GLU A 182 -1.99 14.08 -12.65
CA GLU A 182 -0.73 13.76 -13.30
C GLU A 182 -0.26 12.35 -12.89
N LEU A 183 0.66 11.79 -13.67
CA LEU A 183 1.38 10.57 -13.35
C LEU A 183 2.76 10.94 -12.79
N THR A 184 3.40 10.00 -12.09
CA THR A 184 4.80 10.14 -11.71
C THR A 184 5.69 10.33 -12.94
N PRO A 185 6.90 10.90 -12.81
CA PRO A 185 7.88 10.83 -13.88
C PRO A 185 8.06 9.38 -14.36
N PRO A 186 8.24 9.16 -15.67
CA PRO A 186 8.45 7.82 -16.19
C PRO A 186 9.82 7.30 -15.76
N ILE A 187 9.87 6.06 -15.27
CA ILE A 187 11.11 5.42 -14.85
C ILE A 187 11.85 4.71 -15.99
N TYR A 188 11.15 4.49 -17.11
CA TYR A 188 11.69 3.96 -18.37
C TYR A 188 11.34 4.89 -19.53
N THR A 189 12.16 4.88 -20.57
CA THR A 189 12.00 5.77 -21.75
C THR A 189 10.70 5.53 -22.52
N ASP A 190 10.06 4.37 -22.32
CA ASP A 190 8.86 3.88 -22.98
C ASP A 190 7.66 3.71 -22.03
N SER A 191 7.74 4.27 -20.82
CA SER A 191 6.66 4.23 -19.81
C SER A 191 5.98 5.60 -19.67
N ALA A 192 4.70 5.61 -19.30
CA ALA A 192 3.94 6.83 -19.00
C ALA A 192 4.13 7.34 -17.55
N GLY A 193 4.69 6.53 -16.64
CA GLY A 193 4.69 6.80 -15.20
C GLY A 193 3.62 6.00 -14.45
N PHE A 194 3.63 6.13 -13.12
CA PHE A 194 2.70 5.49 -12.17
C PHE A 194 1.66 6.48 -11.66
N PHE A 195 0.64 6.01 -10.96
CA PHE A 195 -0.36 6.89 -10.39
C PHE A 195 0.18 7.60 -9.14
N TYR A 196 -0.21 8.87 -8.94
CA TYR A 196 -0.09 9.48 -7.63
C TYR A 196 -1.28 9.04 -6.80
N ASP A 197 -1.20 7.85 -6.19
CA ASP A 197 -2.28 7.34 -5.38
C ASP A 197 -1.81 6.76 -4.03
N ALA A 198 -2.79 6.25 -3.29
CA ALA A 198 -2.56 5.41 -2.15
C ALA A 198 -3.43 4.16 -2.35
N GLU A 199 -2.85 2.99 -2.09
CA GLU A 199 -3.52 1.71 -2.31
C GLU A 199 -3.36 0.86 -1.05
N LEU A 200 -4.43 0.16 -0.66
CA LEU A 200 -4.35 -0.90 0.34
C LEU A 200 -4.88 -2.19 -0.28
N VAL A 201 -3.97 -3.02 -0.78
CA VAL A 201 -4.31 -4.11 -1.72
C VAL A 201 -3.72 -5.45 -1.31
N PHE A 202 -4.45 -6.52 -1.60
CA PHE A 202 -3.96 -7.88 -1.46
C PHE A 202 -3.23 -8.32 -2.73
N GLY A 203 -2.13 -9.05 -2.57
CA GLY A 203 -1.38 -9.67 -3.66
C GLY A 203 -0.70 -10.97 -3.22
N GLY A 204 0.12 -11.56 -4.09
CA GLY A 204 1.04 -12.63 -3.71
C GLY A 204 2.16 -12.16 -2.79
N GLU A 205 3.05 -13.07 -2.41
CA GLU A 205 4.09 -12.81 -1.39
C GLU A 205 5.02 -11.66 -1.76
N ALA A 206 5.61 -11.77 -2.95
CA ALA A 206 6.74 -10.98 -3.39
C ALA A 206 7.01 -11.28 -4.85
N ASN A 207 8.05 -10.65 -5.39
CA ASN A 207 8.62 -11.00 -6.69
C ASN A 207 7.62 -10.90 -7.86
N GLY A 208 6.50 -10.20 -7.71
CA GLY A 208 5.43 -10.13 -8.71
C GLY A 208 4.62 -11.42 -8.80
N ALA A 209 4.74 -12.27 -7.78
CA ALA A 209 3.97 -13.50 -7.70
C ALA A 209 2.47 -13.16 -7.63
N PRO A 210 1.65 -13.79 -8.47
CA PRO A 210 0.22 -13.79 -8.22
C PRO A 210 -0.11 -14.78 -7.10
N THR A 211 -1.29 -14.64 -6.52
CA THR A 211 -1.86 -15.65 -5.62
C THR A 211 -3.36 -15.81 -5.79
N ASN A 212 -3.89 -16.92 -5.31
CA ASN A 212 -5.33 -17.14 -5.18
C ASN A 212 -5.66 -17.33 -3.70
N PHE A 213 -6.86 -16.92 -3.31
CA PHE A 213 -7.40 -17.10 -1.98
C PHE A 213 -8.44 -18.22 -1.98
N THR A 214 -8.13 -19.32 -1.31
CA THR A 214 -9.13 -20.35 -1.01
C THR A 214 -10.14 -19.85 0.03
N HIS A 215 -9.70 -18.98 0.93
CA HIS A 215 -10.54 -18.30 1.92
C HIS A 215 -10.01 -16.88 2.12
N LEU A 216 -10.90 -15.90 2.09
CA LEU A 216 -10.62 -14.53 2.53
C LEU A 216 -11.93 -13.91 3.00
N ASN A 217 -11.90 -13.33 4.18
CA ASN A 217 -12.96 -12.45 4.67
C ASN A 217 -12.29 -11.35 5.48
N ALA A 218 -12.22 -10.18 4.87
CA ALA A 218 -11.54 -9.02 5.40
C ALA A 218 -12.40 -7.76 5.24
N THR A 219 -12.21 -6.80 6.14
CA THR A 219 -12.56 -5.41 5.91
C THR A 219 -11.27 -4.60 5.89
N LEU A 220 -11.12 -3.81 4.84
CA LEU A 220 -10.01 -2.88 4.65
C LEU A 220 -10.50 -1.45 4.87
N GLY A 221 -9.64 -0.59 5.40
CA GLY A 221 -9.87 0.85 5.47
C GLY A 221 -8.63 1.61 5.04
N LEU A 222 -8.79 2.64 4.21
CA LEU A 222 -7.66 3.43 3.71
C LEU A 222 -7.88 4.91 3.97
N TYR A 223 -6.99 5.49 4.77
CA TYR A 223 -7.13 6.83 5.33
C TYR A 223 -5.82 7.61 5.30
N TYR A 224 -5.96 8.93 5.44
CA TYR A 224 -4.86 9.81 5.80
C TYR A 224 -5.17 10.53 7.11
N GLN A 225 -4.13 10.93 7.84
CA GLN A 225 -4.29 11.71 9.06
C GLN A 225 -4.48 13.20 8.74
N ALA A 226 -5.63 13.75 9.14
CA ALA A 226 -5.96 15.17 9.07
C ALA A 226 -6.07 15.74 10.49
N GLY A 227 -4.99 16.35 10.98
CA GLY A 227 -4.90 16.79 12.37
C GLY A 227 -4.93 15.60 13.33
N SER A 228 -5.94 15.54 14.21
CA SER A 228 -6.12 14.45 15.18
C SER A 228 -7.10 13.36 14.72
N LYS A 229 -7.58 13.41 13.46
CA LYS A 229 -8.59 12.49 12.93
C LYS A 229 -8.08 11.77 11.69
N LEU A 230 -8.59 10.57 11.45
CA LEU A 230 -8.47 9.90 10.16
C LEU A 230 -9.53 10.44 9.21
N SER A 231 -9.14 10.71 7.98
CA SER A 231 -10.01 11.17 6.90
C SER A 231 -9.92 10.20 5.72
N HIS A 232 -11.06 9.97 5.07
CA HIS A 232 -11.13 9.14 3.87
C HIS A 232 -10.80 9.97 2.62
N PHE A 233 -10.38 9.28 1.57
CA PHE A 233 -10.15 9.87 0.27
C PHE A 233 -11.48 10.15 -0.45
N PRO A 234 -11.54 11.17 -1.32
CA PRO A 234 -12.74 11.46 -2.12
C PRO A 234 -13.19 10.33 -3.05
N SER A 235 -12.30 9.41 -3.44
CA SER A 235 -12.66 8.29 -4.30
C SER A 235 -11.86 7.02 -4.07
N TYR A 236 -12.45 5.88 -4.45
CA TYR A 236 -11.87 4.56 -4.31
C TYR A 236 -12.10 3.72 -5.58
N TYR A 237 -11.23 2.74 -5.79
CA TYR A 237 -11.34 1.71 -6.82
C TYR A 237 -11.20 0.33 -6.17
N SER A 238 -11.74 -0.70 -6.81
CA SER A 238 -11.66 -2.09 -6.33
C SER A 238 -10.34 -2.79 -6.65
N PHE A 239 -9.37 -2.07 -7.21
CA PHE A 239 -8.08 -2.59 -7.63
C PHE A 239 -6.96 -1.61 -7.31
N GLY A 240 -5.74 -2.13 -7.21
CA GLY A 240 -4.50 -1.35 -7.33
C GLY A 240 -3.95 -1.44 -8.75
N ALA A 241 -3.23 -0.42 -9.15
CA ALA A 241 -2.60 -0.29 -10.45
C ALA A 241 -1.06 -0.23 -10.37
N ASP A 242 -0.49 0.16 -9.24
CA ASP A 242 0.95 0.37 -9.12
C ASP A 242 1.71 -0.88 -8.64
N THR A 243 1.06 -1.74 -7.83
CA THR A 243 1.67 -3.00 -7.37
C THR A 243 1.78 -4.06 -8.46
N ALA A 244 2.79 -4.91 -8.32
CA ALA A 244 3.11 -5.96 -9.27
C ALA A 244 2.53 -7.33 -8.87
N GLU A 245 2.50 -7.60 -7.57
CA GLU A 245 1.85 -8.78 -7.03
C GLU A 245 0.34 -8.66 -7.24
N SER A 246 -0.29 -9.76 -7.64
CA SER A 246 -1.70 -9.76 -8.05
C SER A 246 -2.49 -10.89 -7.42
N THR A 247 -3.80 -10.79 -7.56
CA THR A 247 -4.76 -11.84 -7.22
C THR A 247 -5.85 -11.88 -8.28
N TYR A 248 -6.42 -13.06 -8.51
CA TYR A 248 -7.39 -13.30 -9.58
C TYR A 248 -8.81 -13.55 -9.07
N ASP A 249 -9.00 -13.64 -7.76
CA ASP A 249 -10.20 -14.25 -7.16
C ASP A 249 -10.75 -13.46 -5.98
N LEU A 250 -10.53 -12.14 -5.94
CA LEU A 250 -11.10 -11.26 -4.92
C LEU A 250 -12.18 -10.33 -5.49
N HIS A 251 -13.29 -10.27 -4.75
CA HIS A 251 -14.39 -9.33 -4.92
C HIS A 251 -14.31 -8.25 -3.83
N VAL A 252 -14.56 -6.99 -4.21
CA VAL A 252 -14.49 -5.83 -3.31
C VAL A 252 -15.83 -5.11 -3.29
N ARG A 253 -16.38 -4.92 -2.08
CA ARG A 253 -17.63 -4.18 -1.88
C ARG A 253 -17.41 -2.98 -0.97
N TYR A 254 -17.59 -1.78 -1.51
CA TYR A 254 -17.44 -0.55 -0.74
C TYR A 254 -18.49 -0.45 0.37
N LEU A 255 -18.03 -0.11 1.58
CA LEU A 255 -18.88 0.03 2.77
C LEU A 255 -19.18 1.50 3.11
N GLY A 256 -18.56 2.44 2.40
CA GLY A 256 -18.60 3.86 2.74
C GLY A 256 -17.51 4.26 3.73
N GLY A 257 -17.30 5.58 3.86
CA GLY A 257 -16.39 6.14 4.85
C GLY A 257 -14.92 5.75 4.69
N GLY A 258 -14.50 5.25 3.52
CA GLY A 258 -13.14 4.78 3.26
C GLY A 258 -12.88 3.31 3.55
N ALA A 259 -13.93 2.54 3.88
CA ALA A 259 -13.84 1.11 4.14
C ALA A 259 -14.44 0.27 3.01
N ALA A 260 -13.92 -0.95 2.82
CA ALA A 260 -14.40 -1.93 1.87
C ALA A 260 -14.32 -3.36 2.44
N ALA A 261 -15.33 -4.17 2.16
CA ALA A 261 -15.27 -5.61 2.42
C ALA A 261 -14.57 -6.31 1.24
N VAL A 262 -13.70 -7.27 1.56
CA VAL A 262 -12.96 -8.07 0.58
C VAL A 262 -13.16 -9.55 0.88
N SER A 263 -13.58 -10.29 -0.14
CA SER A 263 -13.86 -11.73 -0.03
C SER A 263 -13.49 -12.46 -1.31
N VAL A 264 -13.36 -13.78 -1.24
CA VAL A 264 -13.20 -14.61 -2.44
C VAL A 264 -14.42 -14.46 -3.34
N GLY A 265 -14.20 -14.22 -4.63
CA GLY A 265 -15.26 -13.99 -5.60
C GLY A 265 -14.73 -13.66 -7.00
N GLN A 266 -15.64 -13.41 -7.92
CA GLN A 266 -15.27 -12.83 -9.21
C GLN A 266 -14.78 -11.39 -8.98
N PRO A 267 -13.65 -10.98 -9.55
CA PRO A 267 -13.23 -9.59 -9.51
C PRO A 267 -14.14 -8.69 -10.36
N ASP A 268 -14.37 -7.49 -9.86
CA ASP A 268 -15.11 -6.44 -10.54
C ASP A 268 -14.26 -5.18 -10.45
N TYR A 269 -13.61 -4.85 -11.56
CA TYR A 269 -12.68 -3.73 -11.66
C TYR A 269 -13.44 -2.44 -11.95
N GLU A 270 -13.84 -1.75 -10.90
CA GLU A 270 -14.72 -0.61 -10.98
C GLU A 270 -14.32 0.53 -10.06
N TYR A 271 -14.83 1.71 -10.41
CA TYR A 271 -14.82 2.88 -9.55
C TYR A 271 -15.88 2.71 -8.46
N LEU A 272 -15.46 2.75 -7.21
CA LEU A 272 -16.30 2.39 -6.06
C LEU A 272 -17.10 3.54 -5.45
N THR A 273 -16.87 4.80 -5.85
CA THR A 273 -17.53 5.94 -5.17
C THR A 273 -18.74 6.53 -5.89
N THR A 274 -19.92 6.32 -5.30
CA THR A 274 -20.69 7.40 -4.63
C THR A 274 -21.48 6.82 -3.44
N PRO A 275 -21.55 7.52 -2.30
CA PRO A 275 -22.76 7.48 -1.50
C PRO A 275 -23.47 8.83 -1.62
N ASN A 276 -24.33 8.98 -2.63
CA ASN A 276 -25.52 9.81 -2.45
C ASN A 276 -26.55 8.96 -1.71
N THR A 277 -26.25 8.68 -0.46
CA THR A 277 -27.26 8.38 0.54
C THR A 277 -26.79 9.14 1.74
N THR A 278 -27.52 10.21 2.03
CA THR A 278 -27.64 10.74 3.37
C THR A 278 -27.86 9.53 4.28
N VAL A 279 -26.79 9.05 4.93
CA VAL A 279 -26.96 8.16 6.07
C VAL A 279 -27.57 9.07 7.09
N ILE A 280 -28.90 9.03 7.19
CA ILE A 280 -29.58 9.38 8.42
C ILE A 280 -28.96 8.43 9.43
N THR A 281 -27.97 8.90 10.17
CA THR A 281 -27.65 8.33 11.46
C THR A 281 -28.91 8.52 12.28
N THR A 282 -29.78 7.51 12.33
CA THR A 282 -30.76 7.42 13.40
C THR A 282 -29.98 7.41 14.70
N PRO A 283 -30.05 8.46 15.53
CA PRO A 283 -29.68 8.31 16.91
C PRO A 283 -30.67 7.31 17.52
N LEU A 284 -30.21 6.54 18.50
CA LEU A 284 -31.10 5.87 19.43
C LEU A 284 -32.17 6.89 19.91
N ASN A 285 -33.44 6.53 19.74
CA ASN A 285 -34.64 7.31 20.09
C ASN A 285 -34.47 8.35 21.21
N GLU A 286 -34.87 9.60 20.92
CA GLU A 286 -35.81 10.33 21.78
C GLU A 286 -36.57 11.40 20.96
N SER A 287 -37.85 11.49 21.26
CA SER A 287 -38.89 12.27 20.59
C SER A 287 -38.69 13.79 20.72
N THR A 288 -38.81 14.56 19.63
CA THR A 288 -39.75 15.72 19.49
C THR A 288 -39.60 16.46 18.14
N THR A 289 -40.76 16.71 17.51
CA THR A 289 -41.24 17.72 16.54
C THR A 289 -40.27 18.51 15.60
N PRO A 290 -40.58 18.64 14.28
CA PRO A 290 -39.73 19.30 13.30
C PRO A 290 -40.03 20.81 13.14
N THR A 291 -38.97 21.62 12.96
CA THR A 291 -39.07 23.00 12.47
C THR A 291 -38.17 23.19 11.25
N THR A 292 -38.78 23.73 10.20
CA THR A 292 -38.29 23.97 8.84
C THR A 292 -37.26 25.11 8.74
N ALA A 293 -36.21 24.96 7.92
CA ALA A 293 -35.50 26.09 7.29
C ALA A 293 -34.79 25.66 5.99
N GLU A 294 -34.82 26.57 5.01
CA GLU A 294 -34.51 26.48 3.58
C GLU A 294 -33.00 26.49 3.20
N PRO A 295 -32.66 26.22 1.91
CA PRO A 295 -31.30 25.90 1.45
C PRO A 295 -30.51 27.12 0.96
N THR A 296 -29.19 27.07 1.08
CA THR A 296 -28.28 28.00 0.39
C THR A 296 -27.58 27.31 -0.78
N SER A 297 -27.82 27.90 -1.95
CA SER A 297 -27.32 27.57 -3.29
C SER A 297 -25.81 27.67 -3.44
N SER A 298 -25.21 26.73 -4.19
CA SER A 298 -23.97 26.95 -4.92
C SER A 298 -24.12 26.45 -6.37
N THR A 299 -24.10 27.37 -7.32
CA THR A 299 -24.13 27.16 -8.77
C THR A 299 -22.90 26.41 -9.28
N PRO A 300 -23.04 25.36 -10.12
CA PRO A 300 -21.91 24.71 -10.79
C PRO A 300 -21.55 25.42 -12.10
N ILE A 301 -20.25 25.59 -12.35
CA ILE A 301 -19.70 25.98 -13.66
C ILE A 301 -19.20 24.68 -14.33
N THR A 302 -19.80 24.33 -15.47
CA THR A 302 -19.42 23.20 -16.33
C THR A 302 -18.18 23.52 -17.18
N PRO A 303 -17.25 22.55 -17.31
CA PRO A 303 -16.53 22.35 -18.57
C PRO A 303 -16.91 21.02 -19.22
N ASN A 304 -17.29 21.11 -20.49
CA ASN A 304 -17.58 20.01 -21.40
C ASN A 304 -16.27 19.34 -21.85
N THR A 305 -16.01 18.09 -21.43
CA THR A 305 -15.21 17.13 -22.19
C THR A 305 -15.60 15.71 -21.78
N THR A 306 -16.43 15.06 -22.59
CA THR A 306 -16.65 13.61 -22.54
C THR A 306 -15.47 12.90 -23.21
N LEU A 307 -14.64 12.21 -22.42
CA LEU A 307 -13.76 11.16 -22.94
C LEU A 307 -14.43 9.82 -22.65
N SER A 308 -14.92 9.16 -23.70
CA SER A 308 -15.36 7.77 -23.63
C SER A 308 -14.13 6.85 -23.64
N PRO A 309 -14.09 5.79 -22.81
CA PRO A 309 -13.04 4.78 -22.92
C PRO A 309 -13.17 4.01 -24.26
N PRO A 310 -12.06 3.62 -24.89
CA PRO A 310 -12.10 2.87 -26.14
C PRO A 310 -12.65 1.46 -25.88
N SER A 311 -13.60 1.03 -26.70
CA SER A 311 -14.10 -0.33 -26.77
C SER A 311 -13.00 -1.27 -27.28
N ILE A 312 -12.60 -2.26 -26.50
CA ILE A 312 -11.71 -3.33 -26.96
C ILE A 312 -12.54 -4.57 -27.25
N ASN A 313 -12.71 -4.87 -28.54
CA ASN A 313 -13.24 -6.15 -29.01
C ASN A 313 -12.16 -7.22 -28.83
N HIS A 314 -12.53 -8.34 -28.21
CA HIS A 314 -11.72 -9.55 -28.15
C HIS A 314 -11.61 -10.19 -29.53
N THR A 315 -10.42 -10.22 -30.12
CA THR A 315 -9.91 -11.33 -30.97
C THR A 315 -8.47 -11.03 -31.41
N THR A 316 -7.49 -11.69 -30.79
CA THR A 316 -6.28 -12.36 -31.38
C THR A 316 -5.20 -12.60 -30.31
N PRO A 317 -4.36 -13.66 -30.41
CA PRO A 317 -3.47 -14.11 -29.34
C PRO A 317 -2.14 -13.32 -29.24
N GLU A 318 -2.10 -12.08 -29.71
CA GLU A 318 -0.88 -11.23 -29.71
C GLU A 318 -0.91 -10.12 -28.65
N ALA A 319 -1.97 -10.04 -27.84
CA ALA A 319 -2.08 -9.11 -26.70
C ALA A 319 -1.34 -9.61 -25.42
N LEU A 320 -0.45 -10.60 -25.54
CA LEU A 320 0.27 -11.21 -24.42
C LEU A 320 1.67 -10.61 -24.17
N LEU A 321 1.95 -9.42 -24.70
CA LEU A 321 3.27 -8.78 -24.64
C LEU A 321 3.24 -7.43 -23.91
N LEU A 322 2.71 -7.41 -22.69
CA LEU A 322 2.90 -6.34 -21.70
C LEU A 322 2.55 -6.87 -20.29
N LEU A 323 3.09 -8.04 -19.95
CA LEU A 323 3.04 -8.60 -18.60
C LEU A 323 4.47 -8.65 -18.05
N THR A 324 5.05 -7.48 -17.75
CA THR A 324 6.37 -7.38 -17.14
C THR A 324 6.23 -7.57 -15.63
N VAL A 325 6.65 -8.77 -15.20
CA VAL A 325 6.77 -9.24 -13.81
C VAL A 325 7.68 -8.31 -13.01
N PHE A 326 7.24 -7.86 -11.82
CA PHE A 326 8.02 -6.96 -10.96
C PHE A 326 8.05 -7.37 -9.51
N ILE A 327 9.23 -7.22 -8.92
CA ILE A 327 9.62 -7.94 -7.72
C ILE A 327 9.62 -7.04 -6.47
N ILE A 328 8.86 -7.39 -5.42
CA ILE A 328 9.22 -7.01 -4.05
C ILE A 328 10.55 -7.68 -3.70
N ALA A 329 11.57 -6.88 -3.37
CA ALA A 329 12.88 -7.36 -2.96
C ALA A 329 12.86 -8.00 -1.56
N LEU A 330 12.21 -9.15 -1.45
CA LEU A 330 12.23 -10.02 -0.28
C LEU A 330 13.32 -11.08 -0.51
N LEU A 331 14.57 -10.71 -0.25
CA LEU A 331 15.65 -11.69 -0.23
C LEU A 331 15.39 -12.64 0.94
N THR A 332 15.31 -13.94 0.65
CA THR A 332 15.09 -15.04 1.59
C THR A 332 16.20 -15.10 2.66
N ILE A 333 16.05 -14.38 3.79
CA ILE A 333 16.85 -14.60 5.01
C ILE A 333 16.33 -15.84 5.77
N THR A 334 16.06 -16.93 5.07
CA THR A 334 15.53 -18.17 5.69
C THR A 334 16.50 -19.34 5.65
N LEU A 335 17.72 -19.23 5.08
CA LEU A 335 18.63 -20.39 5.00
C LEU A 335 20.11 -20.19 5.38
N THR A 336 20.54 -19.04 5.90
CA THR A 336 21.94 -18.84 6.35
C THR A 336 22.07 -18.18 7.72
N ARG A 337 21.47 -18.79 8.74
CA ARG A 337 22.06 -18.82 10.10
C ARG A 337 22.34 -20.25 10.51
N ARG A 338 23.16 -20.96 9.72
CA ARG A 338 23.90 -22.12 10.24
C ARG A 338 24.95 -21.59 11.21
N ARG A 339 24.76 -21.90 12.50
CA ARG A 339 25.78 -22.04 13.55
C ARG A 339 27.13 -21.37 13.23
N VAL A 340 27.33 -20.16 13.74
CA VAL A 340 28.66 -19.82 14.25
C VAL A 340 28.81 -20.60 15.56
N GLN A 341 29.36 -21.81 15.48
CA GLN A 341 29.94 -22.45 16.65
C GLN A 341 31.14 -21.58 17.05
N ASN A 342 31.07 -20.99 18.25
CA ASN A 342 32.25 -20.44 18.90
C ASN A 342 33.29 -21.56 19.00
N PRO A 343 34.54 -21.36 18.54
CA PRO A 343 35.61 -22.26 18.92
C PRO A 343 35.82 -22.09 20.42
N THR A 344 35.56 -23.18 21.14
CA THR A 344 35.99 -23.39 22.52
C THR A 344 37.48 -23.05 22.64
N GLN A 345 37.81 -22.00 23.40
CA GLN A 345 39.10 -21.91 24.04
C GLN A 345 39.05 -22.71 25.34
N ASN A 346 40.05 -23.55 25.54
CA ASN A 346 40.47 -24.14 26.82
C ASN A 346 41.83 -24.82 26.59
N PRO A 347 42.69 -24.86 27.62
CA PRO A 347 43.30 -23.76 28.37
C PRO A 347 44.61 -23.26 27.73
#